data_AF-A0A6G0T7R7-F1
#
_entry.id   AF-A0A6G0T7R7-F1
#
_cell.length_a   1.000
_cell.length_b   1.000
_cell.length_c   1.000
_cell.angle_alpha   90.00
_cell.angle_beta   90.00
_cell.angle_gamma   90.00
#
_symmetry.space_group_name_H-M   'P 1'
#
loop_
_entity.id
_entity.type
_entity.pdbx_description
1 polymer ?
#
loop_
_entity_poly.entity_id
_entity_poly.type
_entity_poly.pdbx_seq_one_letter_code
_entity_poly.pdbx_strand_id
1 'polypeptide(L)'
;MDRFTKAFSEKSKPLLVLDEFKFRKCTISKNGIKWRCTIKSCTSNFLCDVSETVLLKSNFDHNHEASSNINRQIVANSLKRKATDQVTTRPLKLIRNVVQSIVADFEQGIHFAVKQVWPSILLVGCRFHLSQAWWRNIQSCGLQTEYKNPNSEVGKWLNLVFGLSLFSHEEVEDVFVEELMTIQPINSNLTKFTNYLVENYISSNSTFPPKLWASNSISCERTTNACEAFHASFSTNFYSPHPNIFLMAKQSNHIESVFGNQQIVKFPHRCPLAIDVLTPIKNRR
;
A
#
# COMPACT_ATOMS: atom_id res chain seq x y z
N MET A 1 3.88 12.87 -15.45
CA MET A 1 5.14 13.43 -14.90
C MET A 1 5.72 12.38 -13.97
N ASP A 2 6.80 11.73 -14.38
CA ASP A 2 7.43 10.67 -13.59
C ASP A 2 7.98 11.26 -12.29
N ARG A 3 7.43 10.82 -11.16
CA ARG A 3 7.70 11.42 -9.85
C ARG A 3 8.87 10.68 -9.20
N PHE A 4 10.07 11.22 -9.35
CA PHE A 4 11.27 10.68 -8.70
C PHE A 4 11.19 10.81 -7.18
N THR A 5 11.53 9.74 -6.47
CA THR A 5 11.72 9.78 -5.02
C THR A 5 13.19 10.05 -4.69
N LYS A 6 13.46 11.13 -3.96
CA LYS A 6 14.82 11.46 -3.50
C LYS A 6 15.21 10.58 -2.31
N ALA A 7 16.40 9.98 -2.39
CA ALA A 7 16.94 9.07 -1.39
C ALA A 7 18.44 9.30 -1.16
N PHE A 8 19.01 8.59 -0.19
CA PHE A 8 20.45 8.61 0.10
C PHE A 8 21.01 7.20 0.25
N SER A 9 22.23 6.99 -0.23
CA SER A 9 22.99 5.75 0.00
C SER A 9 23.52 5.67 1.44
N GLU A 10 24.03 4.51 1.84
CA GLU A 10 24.67 4.31 3.16
C GLU A 10 25.87 5.25 3.41
N LYS A 11 26.50 5.72 2.33
CA LYS A 11 27.61 6.70 2.37
C LYS A 11 27.13 8.14 2.19
N SER A 12 25.84 8.41 2.45
CA SER A 12 25.21 9.74 2.35
C SER A 12 25.25 10.40 0.97
N LYS A 13 25.48 9.63 -0.10
CA LYS A 13 25.41 10.15 -1.48
C LYS A 13 23.97 10.20 -1.99
N PRO A 14 23.56 11.25 -2.72
CA PRO A 14 22.20 11.40 -3.24
C PRO A 14 21.87 10.32 -4.27
N LEU A 15 20.65 9.78 -4.17
CA LEU A 15 20.06 8.79 -5.04
C LEU A 15 18.68 9.26 -5.51
N LEU A 16 18.28 8.84 -6.70
CA LEU A 16 16.88 8.91 -7.15
C LEU A 16 16.33 7.50 -7.29
N VAL A 17 15.06 7.35 -6.94
CA VAL A 17 14.30 6.11 -7.12
C VAL A 17 13.13 6.37 -8.07
N LEU A 18 13.04 5.53 -9.09
CA LEU A 18 11.95 5.48 -10.07
C LEU A 18 11.64 4.01 -10.32
N ASP A 19 10.37 3.62 -10.26
CA ASP A 19 9.87 2.26 -10.53
C ASP A 19 10.68 1.16 -9.83
N GLU A 20 11.02 1.38 -8.55
CA GLU A 20 11.81 0.44 -7.74
C GLU A 20 13.25 0.19 -8.25
N PHE A 21 13.79 1.11 -9.05
CA PHE A 21 15.18 1.16 -9.48
C PHE A 21 15.93 2.34 -8.85
N LYS A 22 17.14 2.08 -8.35
CA LYS A 22 18.01 3.09 -7.74
C LYS A 22 18.99 3.66 -8.76
N PHE A 23 18.99 4.98 -8.88
CA PHE A 23 19.91 5.73 -9.72
C PHE A 23 20.86 6.58 -8.88
N ARG A 24 22.14 6.59 -9.25
CA ARG A 24 23.17 7.44 -8.66
C ARG A 24 23.49 8.61 -9.58
N LYS A 25 23.81 9.76 -8.96
CA LYS A 25 24.27 10.95 -9.66
C LYS A 25 25.67 10.68 -10.25
N CYS A 26 25.86 10.94 -11.54
CA CYS A 26 27.13 10.73 -12.24
C CYS A 26 27.81 12.05 -12.60
N THR A 27 27.17 12.87 -13.41
CA THR A 27 27.79 14.08 -13.98
C THR A 27 26.81 15.24 -13.93
N ILE A 28 27.33 16.41 -13.56
CA ILE A 28 26.60 17.69 -13.59
C ILE A 28 27.21 18.49 -14.74
N SER A 29 26.36 18.95 -15.67
CA SER A 29 26.74 19.84 -16.76
C SER A 29 25.78 21.02 -16.82
N LYS A 30 26.11 22.04 -17.63
CA LYS A 30 25.20 23.15 -17.95
C LYS A 30 23.89 22.65 -18.57
N ASN A 31 23.94 21.49 -19.24
CA ASN A 31 22.80 20.89 -19.93
C ASN A 31 21.96 19.95 -19.03
N GLY A 32 22.27 19.86 -17.73
CA GLY A 32 21.51 19.02 -16.79
C GLY A 32 22.34 18.03 -15.99
N ILE A 33 21.65 17.16 -15.27
CA ILE A 33 22.22 16.18 -14.34
C ILE A 33 21.98 14.76 -14.87
N LYS A 34 23.07 14.01 -15.07
CA LYS A 34 23.00 12.62 -15.52
C LYS A 34 22.95 11.66 -14.34
N TRP A 35 21.95 10.79 -14.36
CA TRP A 35 21.70 9.73 -13.40
C TRP A 35 21.86 8.36 -14.07
N ARG A 36 22.54 7.42 -13.41
CA ARG A 36 22.73 6.04 -13.92
C ARG A 36 22.28 5.04 -12.88
N CYS A 37 21.76 3.90 -13.31
CA CYS A 37 21.48 2.78 -12.42
C CYS A 37 22.68 2.47 -11.51
N THR A 38 22.38 2.12 -10.25
CA THR A 38 23.39 1.79 -9.25
C THR A 38 24.12 0.48 -9.54
N ILE A 39 23.46 -0.46 -10.23
CA ILE A 39 24.05 -1.74 -10.66
C ILE A 39 25.03 -1.50 -11.81
N LYS A 40 26.29 -1.93 -11.63
CA LYS A 40 27.37 -1.64 -12.57
C LYS A 40 27.19 -2.30 -13.94
N SER A 41 26.55 -3.47 -13.99
CA SER A 41 26.24 -4.19 -15.23
C SER A 41 25.01 -3.63 -15.97
N CYS A 42 24.30 -2.66 -15.39
CA CYS A 42 23.11 -2.06 -15.99
C CYS A 42 23.47 -0.78 -16.74
N THR A 43 22.90 -0.61 -17.93
CA THR A 43 23.11 0.55 -18.80
C THR A 43 22.03 1.63 -18.66
N SER A 44 20.93 1.33 -17.96
CA SER A 44 19.84 2.27 -17.69
C SER A 44 20.34 3.58 -17.07
N ASN A 45 19.93 4.69 -17.67
CA ASN A 45 20.33 6.04 -17.28
C ASN A 45 19.36 7.09 -17.82
N PHE A 46 19.31 8.24 -17.18
CA PHE A 46 18.55 9.38 -17.67
C PHE A 46 19.28 10.70 -17.38
N LEU A 47 18.88 11.73 -18.11
CA LEU A 47 19.34 13.11 -17.98
C LEU A 47 18.12 13.96 -17.60
N CYS A 48 18.19 14.65 -16.48
CA CYS A 48 17.22 15.67 -16.10
C CYS A 48 17.83 17.07 -16.25
N ASP A 49 16.98 18.09 -16.29
CA ASP A 49 17.39 19.48 -16.16
C ASP A 49 18.12 19.76 -14.83
N VAL A 50 18.72 20.95 -14.71
CA VAL A 50 19.49 21.35 -13.53
C VAL A 50 18.59 21.47 -12.28
N SER A 51 17.30 21.76 -12.47
CA SER A 51 16.25 21.80 -11.44
C SER A 51 15.77 20.41 -10.97
N GLU A 52 16.20 19.33 -11.61
CA GLU A 52 15.78 17.94 -11.31
C GLU A 52 14.25 17.73 -11.45
N THR A 53 13.60 18.51 -12.31
CA THR A 53 12.14 18.55 -12.52
C THR A 53 11.70 18.00 -13.87
N VAL A 54 12.54 18.11 -14.89
CA VAL A 54 12.19 17.73 -16.28
C VAL A 54 13.15 16.67 -16.79
N LEU A 55 12.61 15.58 -17.33
CA LEU A 55 13.38 14.56 -18.06
C LEU A 55 13.71 15.05 -19.46
N LEU A 56 15.00 15.13 -19.77
CA LEU A 56 15.50 15.55 -21.08
C LEU A 56 15.76 14.36 -22.00
N LYS A 57 16.36 13.29 -21.45
CA LYS A 57 16.63 12.02 -22.15
C LYS A 57 16.57 10.86 -21.15
N SER A 58 16.06 9.71 -21.56
CA SER A 58 16.03 8.51 -20.73
C SER A 58 16.31 7.25 -21.55
N ASN A 59 16.90 6.27 -20.87
CA ASN A 59 16.92 4.87 -21.24
C ASN A 59 16.66 4.09 -19.96
N PHE A 60 15.50 3.46 -19.85
CA PHE A 60 15.08 2.70 -18.69
C PHE A 60 15.15 1.17 -18.92
N ASP A 61 15.92 0.72 -19.91
CA ASP A 61 16.11 -0.71 -20.14
C ASP A 61 17.01 -1.31 -19.04
N HIS A 62 16.38 -2.06 -18.13
CA HIS A 62 17.05 -2.76 -17.06
C HIS A 62 17.25 -4.23 -17.43
N ASN A 63 18.47 -4.73 -17.21
CA ASN A 63 18.83 -6.14 -17.39
C ASN A 63 18.80 -6.93 -16.08
N HIS A 64 18.07 -6.42 -15.09
CA HIS A 64 17.95 -6.99 -13.76
C HIS A 64 16.58 -6.65 -13.20
N GLU A 65 16.13 -7.45 -12.24
CA GLU A 65 14.86 -7.22 -11.57
C GLU A 65 14.93 -6.01 -10.63
N ALA A 66 13.76 -5.43 -10.37
CA ALA A 66 13.56 -4.36 -9.40
C ALA A 66 13.91 -4.80 -7.97
N SER A 67 14.32 -3.85 -7.13
CA SER A 67 14.69 -4.17 -5.75
C SER A 67 13.49 -4.00 -4.81
N SER A 68 12.98 -5.11 -4.27
CA SER A 68 11.82 -5.15 -3.39
C SER A 68 11.95 -4.41 -2.05
N ASN A 69 13.18 -4.08 -1.62
CA ASN A 69 13.48 -3.54 -0.29
C ASN A 69 13.85 -2.06 -0.27
N ILE A 70 13.63 -1.32 -1.36
CA ILE A 70 14.09 0.07 -1.48
C ILE A 70 13.45 0.99 -0.44
N ASN A 71 12.14 0.93 -0.22
CA ASN A 71 11.46 1.83 0.74
C ASN A 71 11.98 1.62 2.18
N ARG A 72 12.19 0.37 2.59
CA ARG A 72 12.83 0.03 3.87
C ARG A 72 14.24 0.61 3.97
N GLN A 73 15.05 0.48 2.91
CA GLN A 73 16.41 1.03 2.89
C GLN A 73 16.40 2.57 2.97
N ILE A 74 15.48 3.24 2.28
CA ILE A 74 15.33 4.71 2.33
C ILE A 74 15.01 5.16 3.76
N VAL A 75 14.01 4.53 4.38
CA VAL A 75 13.57 4.84 5.75
C VAL A 75 14.69 4.56 6.74
N ALA A 76 15.32 3.38 6.67
CA ALA A 76 16.40 2.99 7.57
C ALA A 76 17.63 3.91 7.44
N ASN A 77 18.07 4.22 6.23
CA ASN A 77 19.22 5.10 6.01
C ASN A 77 18.92 6.55 6.45
N SER A 78 17.69 7.02 6.21
CA SER A 78 17.25 8.32 6.69
C SER A 78 17.21 8.39 8.22
N LEU A 79 16.73 7.34 8.89
CA LEU A 79 16.72 7.24 10.35
C LEU A 79 18.13 7.18 10.93
N LYS A 80 19.00 6.32 10.37
CA LYS A 80 20.41 6.20 10.79
C LYS A 80 21.11 7.56 10.71
N ARG A 81 20.96 8.28 9.60
CA ARG A 81 21.54 9.62 9.43
C ARG A 81 21.00 10.61 10.45
N LYS A 82 19.68 10.72 10.60
CA LYS A 82 19.10 11.68 11.56
C LYS A 82 19.50 11.34 13.01
N ALA A 83 19.72 10.07 13.34
CA ALA A 83 20.23 9.65 14.64
C ALA A 83 21.70 10.05 14.86
N THR A 84 22.56 9.94 13.83
CA THR A 84 23.95 10.39 13.91
C THR A 84 24.06 11.92 13.94
N ASP A 85 23.25 12.63 13.16
CA ASP A 85 23.27 14.10 13.08
C ASP A 85 22.65 14.74 14.34
N GLN A 86 21.73 14.05 15.01
CA GLN A 86 21.01 14.55 16.19
C GLN A 86 21.09 13.56 17.35
N VAL A 87 22.31 13.31 17.83
CA VAL A 87 22.62 12.35 18.91
C VAL A 87 21.81 12.61 20.19
N THR A 88 21.43 13.86 20.47
CA THR A 88 20.64 14.25 21.65
C THR A 88 19.13 14.10 21.45
N THR A 89 18.66 13.86 20.24
CA THR A 89 17.24 13.77 19.93
C THR A 89 16.71 12.38 20.28
N ARG A 90 15.68 12.36 21.13
CA ARG A 90 15.02 11.11 21.56
C ARG A 90 14.58 10.28 20.33
N PRO A 91 14.87 8.97 20.27
CA PRO A 91 14.57 8.11 19.11
C PRO A 91 13.13 8.22 18.58
N LEU A 92 12.14 8.40 19.48
CA LEU A 92 10.74 8.63 19.11
C LEU A 92 10.52 9.87 18.24
N LYS A 93 11.24 10.97 18.47
CA LYS A 93 11.15 12.18 17.63
C LYS A 93 11.73 11.93 16.23
N LEU A 94 12.76 11.10 16.13
CA LEU A 94 13.38 10.74 14.85
C LEU A 94 12.47 9.84 14.01
N ILE A 95 11.85 8.84 14.64
CA ILE A 95 10.88 7.94 13.99
C ILE A 95 9.66 8.72 13.49
N ARG A 96 9.10 9.61 14.33
CA ARG A 96 7.98 10.50 13.95
C ARG A 96 8.29 11.39 12.74
N ASN A 97 9.54 11.79 12.57
CA ASN A 97 9.97 12.63 11.44
C ASN A 97 10.24 11.85 10.14
N VAL A 98 10.16 10.52 10.15
CA VAL A 98 10.46 9.68 8.97
C VAL A 98 9.25 8.84 8.56
N VAL A 99 8.48 8.33 9.53
CA VAL A 99 7.24 7.59 9.24
C VAL A 99 6.10 8.58 9.03
N GLN A 100 5.65 8.72 7.79
CA GLN A 100 4.58 9.65 7.42
C GLN A 100 3.19 9.04 7.55
N SER A 101 3.08 7.72 7.39
CA SER A 101 1.83 6.99 7.48
C SER A 101 1.99 5.60 8.12
N ILE A 102 0.90 5.10 8.70
CA ILE A 102 0.75 3.71 9.15
C ILE A 102 -0.40 3.10 8.37
N VAL A 103 -0.19 1.89 7.88
CA VAL A 103 -1.25 1.09 7.26
C VAL A 103 -1.71 0.03 8.27
N ALA A 104 -3.02 -0.01 8.51
CA ALA A 104 -3.63 -0.93 9.47
C ALA A 104 -4.83 -1.66 8.86
N ASP A 105 -5.23 -2.77 9.47
CA ASP A 105 -6.51 -3.42 9.22
C ASP A 105 -7.69 -2.56 9.74
N PHE A 106 -8.91 -3.09 9.69
CA PHE A 106 -10.13 -2.38 10.10
C PHE A 106 -10.55 -2.79 11.51
N GLU A 107 -9.62 -2.72 12.46
CA GLU A 107 -9.88 -2.89 13.88
C GLU A 107 -9.76 -1.57 14.63
N GLN A 108 -10.85 -1.17 15.31
CA GLN A 108 -10.89 0.09 16.05
C GLN A 108 -9.81 0.17 17.14
N GLY A 109 -9.46 -0.96 17.76
CA GLY A 109 -8.43 -1.03 18.80
C GLY A 109 -7.07 -0.60 18.30
N ILE A 110 -6.65 -1.06 17.11
CA ILE A 110 -5.38 -0.69 16.50
C ILE A 110 -5.39 0.81 16.14
N HIS A 111 -6.49 1.31 15.59
CA HIS A 111 -6.62 2.72 15.21
C HIS A 111 -6.53 3.64 16.43
N PHE A 112 -7.23 3.27 17.51
CA PHE A 112 -7.19 3.98 18.78
C PHE A 112 -5.79 3.98 19.40
N ALA A 113 -5.12 2.83 19.42
CA ALA A 113 -3.74 2.73 19.92
C ALA A 113 -2.76 3.59 19.10
N VAL A 114 -2.85 3.54 17.77
CA VAL A 114 -2.02 4.35 16.88
C VAL A 114 -2.25 5.84 17.14
N LYS A 115 -3.50 6.29 17.26
CA LYS A 115 -3.80 7.71 17.50
C LYS A 115 -3.40 8.18 18.90
N GLN A 116 -3.40 7.31 19.90
CA GLN A 116 -2.86 7.64 21.23
C GLN A 116 -1.33 7.81 21.22
N VAL A 117 -0.61 6.88 20.58
CA VAL A 117 0.86 6.89 20.59
C VAL A 117 1.45 7.90 19.58
N TRP A 118 0.79 8.03 18.43
CA TRP A 118 1.18 8.89 17.31
C TRP A 118 -0.01 9.71 16.76
N PRO A 119 -0.45 10.77 17.47
CA PRO A 119 -1.62 11.56 17.05
C PRO A 119 -1.49 12.18 15.65
N SER A 120 -0.28 12.59 15.30
CA SER A 120 0.03 13.30 14.05
C SER A 120 0.29 12.39 12.85
N ILE A 121 0.28 11.07 13.01
CA ILE A 121 0.55 10.14 11.90
C ILE A 121 -0.69 9.98 11.03
N LEU A 122 -0.49 9.90 9.72
CA LEU A 122 -1.55 9.55 8.80
C LEU A 122 -1.85 8.06 8.95
N LEU A 123 -3.05 7.72 9.39
CA LEU A 123 -3.51 6.34 9.45
C LEU A 123 -4.26 6.03 8.15
N VAL A 124 -3.90 4.93 7.50
CA VAL A 124 -4.48 4.48 6.23
C VAL A 124 -4.97 3.05 6.38
N GLY A 125 -6.18 2.77 5.90
CA GLY A 125 -6.76 1.44 5.86
C GLY A 125 -6.09 0.57 4.80
N CYS A 126 -5.80 -0.68 5.15
CA CYS A 126 -5.23 -1.65 4.24
C CYS A 126 -6.25 -2.10 3.19
N ARG A 127 -5.95 -1.90 1.91
CA ARG A 127 -6.86 -2.25 0.81
C ARG A 127 -7.20 -3.73 0.77
N PHE A 128 -6.24 -4.58 1.10
CA PHE A 128 -6.48 -6.03 1.16
C PHE A 128 -7.49 -6.40 2.24
N HIS A 129 -7.32 -5.89 3.45
CA HIS A 129 -8.25 -6.14 4.56
C HIS A 129 -9.62 -5.50 4.32
N LEU A 130 -9.68 -4.35 3.63
CA LEU A 130 -10.94 -3.76 3.17
C LEU A 130 -11.68 -4.76 2.27
N SER A 131 -10.99 -5.25 1.23
CA SER A 131 -11.59 -6.21 0.31
C SER A 131 -12.03 -7.50 1.00
N GLN A 132 -11.25 -7.98 1.97
CA GLN A 132 -11.61 -9.15 2.77
C GLN A 132 -12.82 -8.91 3.66
N ALA A 133 -12.94 -7.73 4.29
CA ALA A 133 -14.09 -7.38 5.12
C ALA A 133 -15.37 -7.35 4.28
N TRP A 134 -15.32 -6.71 3.11
CA TRP A 134 -16.45 -6.66 2.18
C TRP A 134 -16.81 -8.05 1.65
N TRP A 135 -15.82 -8.85 1.27
CA TRP A 135 -16.04 -10.23 0.83
C TRP A 135 -16.71 -11.09 1.91
N ARG A 136 -16.24 -11.02 3.16
CA ARG A 136 -16.86 -11.74 4.28
C ARG A 136 -18.31 -11.33 4.49
N ASN A 137 -18.62 -10.03 4.35
CA ASN A 137 -20.00 -9.56 4.47
C ASN A 137 -20.88 -10.05 3.30
N ILE A 138 -20.39 -9.98 2.06
CA ILE A 138 -21.06 -10.57 0.87
C ILE A 138 -21.41 -12.05 1.11
N GLN A 139 -20.47 -12.82 1.67
CA GLN A 139 -20.72 -14.23 2.03
C GLN A 139 -21.81 -14.35 3.10
N SER A 140 -21.75 -13.54 4.16
CA SER A 140 -22.75 -13.56 5.25
C SER A 140 -24.16 -13.17 4.79
N CYS A 141 -24.26 -12.33 3.75
CA CYS A 141 -25.53 -11.97 3.11
C CYS A 141 -26.05 -13.04 2.14
N GLY A 142 -25.30 -14.13 1.89
CA GLY A 142 -25.68 -15.17 0.94
C GLY A 142 -25.46 -14.80 -0.53
N LEU A 143 -24.64 -13.77 -0.81
CA LEU A 143 -24.39 -13.26 -2.17
C LEU A 143 -23.20 -13.94 -2.87
N GLN A 144 -22.60 -14.96 -2.25
CA GLN A 144 -21.38 -15.59 -2.73
C GLN A 144 -21.53 -16.24 -4.11
N THR A 145 -22.68 -16.90 -4.35
CA THR A 145 -22.98 -17.58 -5.61
C THR A 145 -23.15 -16.58 -6.75
N GLU A 146 -23.87 -15.49 -6.49
CA GLU A 146 -24.04 -14.36 -7.43
C GLU A 146 -22.71 -13.72 -7.79
N TYR A 147 -21.87 -13.43 -6.79
CA TYR A 147 -20.55 -12.82 -7.02
C TYR A 147 -19.64 -13.68 -7.91
N LYS A 148 -19.68 -15.00 -7.74
CA LYS A 148 -18.85 -15.94 -8.52
C LYS A 148 -19.38 -16.19 -9.93
N ASN A 149 -20.63 -15.82 -10.22
CA ASN A 149 -21.23 -16.00 -11.52
C ASN A 149 -20.92 -14.80 -12.43
N PRO A 150 -20.13 -14.96 -13.51
CA PRO A 150 -19.76 -13.86 -14.40
C PRO A 150 -20.94 -13.23 -15.15
N ASN A 151 -22.06 -13.96 -15.25
CA ASN A 151 -23.27 -13.48 -15.91
C ASN A 151 -24.29 -12.87 -14.95
N SER A 152 -24.01 -12.84 -13.64
CA SER A 152 -24.91 -12.24 -12.66
C SER A 152 -24.80 -10.72 -12.67
N GLU A 153 -25.91 -10.02 -12.87
CA GLU A 153 -25.98 -8.57 -12.70
C GLU A 153 -25.67 -8.15 -11.25
N VAL A 154 -26.07 -8.96 -10.27
CA VAL A 154 -25.70 -8.77 -8.85
C VAL A 154 -24.19 -8.90 -8.68
N GLY A 155 -23.57 -9.92 -9.29
CA GLY A 155 -22.12 -10.12 -9.24
C GLY A 155 -21.35 -8.97 -9.91
N LYS A 156 -21.80 -8.49 -11.07
CA LYS A 156 -21.21 -7.32 -11.75
C LYS A 156 -21.30 -6.07 -10.88
N TRP A 157 -22.47 -5.81 -10.29
CA TRP A 157 -22.68 -4.67 -9.39
C TRP A 157 -21.77 -4.74 -8.15
N LEU A 158 -21.66 -5.92 -7.53
CA LEU A 158 -20.76 -6.11 -6.38
C LEU A 158 -19.30 -5.81 -6.75
N ASN A 159 -18.84 -6.19 -7.95
CA ASN A 159 -17.49 -5.86 -8.40
C ASN A 159 -17.27 -4.34 -8.56
N LEU A 160 -18.29 -3.58 -9.00
CA LEU A 160 -18.20 -2.12 -9.09
C LEU A 160 -17.95 -1.47 -7.72
N VAL A 161 -18.56 -2.00 -6.66
CA VAL A 161 -18.34 -1.51 -5.29
C VAL A 161 -16.86 -1.55 -4.89
N PHE A 162 -16.12 -2.62 -5.24
CA PHE A 162 -14.67 -2.71 -4.99
C PHE A 162 -13.86 -1.61 -5.68
N GLY A 163 -14.41 -1.03 -6.76
CA GLY A 163 -13.86 0.11 -7.47
C GLY A 163 -13.84 1.41 -6.67
N LEU A 164 -14.72 1.57 -5.66
CA LEU A 164 -14.77 2.77 -4.80
C LEU A 164 -13.43 3.06 -4.11
N SER A 165 -12.64 2.03 -3.83
CA SER A 165 -11.29 2.17 -3.22
C SER A 165 -10.31 3.00 -4.05
N LEU A 166 -10.62 3.23 -5.32
CA LEU A 166 -9.79 3.94 -6.30
C LEU A 166 -10.26 5.38 -6.59
N PHE A 167 -11.31 5.85 -5.90
CA PHE A 167 -11.76 7.23 -5.98
C PHE A 167 -11.06 8.11 -4.95
N SER A 168 -11.18 9.43 -5.11
CA SER A 168 -10.83 10.37 -4.04
C SER A 168 -11.82 10.19 -2.88
N HIS A 169 -11.38 10.41 -1.65
CA HIS A 169 -12.25 10.15 -0.50
C HIS A 169 -13.44 11.12 -0.42
N GLU A 170 -13.32 12.30 -1.04
CA GLU A 170 -14.40 13.28 -1.16
C GLU A 170 -15.51 12.81 -2.10
N GLU A 171 -15.19 12.01 -3.12
CA GLU A 171 -16.15 11.58 -4.14
C GLU A 171 -16.85 10.27 -3.79
N VAL A 172 -16.35 9.50 -2.82
CA VAL A 172 -16.87 8.13 -2.55
C VAL A 172 -18.35 8.12 -2.19
N GLU A 173 -18.79 9.03 -1.32
CA GLU A 173 -20.18 9.07 -0.87
C GLU A 173 -21.11 9.43 -2.03
N ASP A 174 -20.78 10.48 -2.79
CA ASP A 174 -21.54 10.91 -3.97
C ASP A 174 -21.59 9.83 -5.05
N VAL A 175 -20.45 9.22 -5.41
CA VAL A 175 -20.40 8.14 -6.41
C VAL A 175 -21.20 6.92 -5.94
N PHE A 176 -21.16 6.59 -4.66
CA PHE A 176 -21.96 5.49 -4.13
C PHE A 176 -23.46 5.77 -4.27
N VAL A 177 -23.92 6.93 -3.81
CA VAL A 177 -25.35 7.28 -3.78
C VAL A 177 -25.91 7.57 -5.17
N GLU A 178 -25.23 8.42 -5.94
CA GLU A 178 -25.76 8.93 -7.21
C GLU A 178 -25.48 7.98 -8.39
N GLU A 179 -24.38 7.23 -8.37
CA GLU A 179 -24.02 6.34 -9.48
C GLU A 179 -24.26 4.86 -9.17
N LEU A 180 -23.80 4.33 -8.04
CA LEU A 180 -23.89 2.88 -7.78
C LEU A 180 -25.28 2.44 -7.32
N MET A 181 -25.92 3.19 -6.42
CA MET A 181 -27.24 2.82 -5.91
C MET A 181 -28.32 2.91 -6.99
N THR A 182 -28.18 3.80 -7.98
CA THR A 182 -29.15 3.96 -9.08
C THR A 182 -29.15 2.78 -10.05
N ILE A 183 -28.04 2.08 -10.20
CA ILE A 183 -27.91 0.87 -11.03
C ILE A 183 -27.98 -0.44 -10.21
N GLN A 184 -28.34 -0.37 -8.92
CA GLN A 184 -28.41 -1.55 -8.05
C GLN A 184 -29.51 -2.52 -8.52
N PRO A 185 -29.20 -3.80 -8.78
CA PRO A 185 -30.22 -4.81 -9.08
C PRO A 185 -31.17 -5.04 -7.91
N ILE A 186 -32.42 -5.41 -8.22
CA ILE A 186 -33.43 -5.75 -7.21
C ILE A 186 -33.02 -7.06 -6.53
N ASN A 187 -32.53 -6.97 -5.28
CA ASN A 187 -32.17 -8.11 -4.46
C ASN A 187 -32.19 -7.73 -2.97
N SER A 188 -32.95 -8.44 -2.15
CA SER A 188 -33.08 -8.14 -0.71
C SER A 188 -31.79 -8.37 0.09
N ASN A 189 -30.91 -9.26 -0.38
CA ASN A 189 -29.60 -9.48 0.25
C ASN A 189 -28.61 -8.34 -0.09
N LEU A 190 -28.78 -7.65 -1.22
CA LEU A 190 -27.98 -6.44 -1.51
C LEU A 190 -28.29 -5.33 -0.52
N THR A 191 -29.55 -5.17 -0.10
CA THR A 191 -29.92 -4.18 0.93
C THR A 191 -29.18 -4.40 2.25
N LYS A 192 -28.95 -5.67 2.65
CA LYS A 192 -28.16 -5.99 3.86
C LYS A 192 -26.71 -5.54 3.70
N PHE A 193 -26.13 -5.80 2.52
CA PHE A 193 -24.75 -5.42 2.21
C PHE A 193 -24.58 -3.89 2.08
N THR A 194 -25.51 -3.19 1.44
CA THR A 194 -25.44 -1.72 1.31
C THR A 194 -25.60 -1.02 2.66
N ASN A 195 -26.50 -1.48 3.52
CA ASN A 195 -26.62 -0.95 4.89
C ASN A 195 -25.30 -1.12 5.65
N TYR A 196 -24.70 -2.32 5.57
CA TYR A 196 -23.37 -2.57 6.15
C TYR A 196 -22.30 -1.60 5.61
N LEU A 197 -22.27 -1.35 4.29
CA LEU A 197 -21.32 -0.42 3.69
C LEU A 197 -21.55 1.02 4.17
N VAL A 198 -22.79 1.49 4.21
CA VAL A 198 -23.13 2.85 4.63
C VAL A 198 -22.72 3.08 6.08
N GLU A 199 -23.06 2.16 6.97
CA GLU A 199 -22.75 2.24 8.40
C GLU A 199 -21.25 2.18 8.70
N ASN A 200 -20.49 1.40 7.91
CA ASN A 200 -19.10 1.09 8.26
C ASN A 200 -18.04 1.78 7.38
N TYR A 201 -18.35 2.18 6.15
CA TYR A 201 -17.33 2.65 5.20
C TYR A 201 -17.68 3.89 4.38
N ILE A 202 -18.94 4.09 3.99
CA ILE A 202 -19.29 5.11 2.98
C ILE A 202 -19.57 6.46 3.61
N SER A 203 -20.43 6.52 4.63
CA SER A 203 -20.81 7.79 5.24
C SER A 203 -19.60 8.47 5.88
N SER A 204 -19.54 9.80 5.80
CA SER A 204 -18.60 10.62 6.57
C SER A 204 -18.56 10.30 8.08
N ASN A 205 -19.66 9.82 8.67
CA ASN A 205 -19.78 9.43 10.08
C ASN A 205 -19.66 7.91 10.33
N SER A 206 -19.30 7.14 9.30
CA SER A 206 -19.14 5.70 9.44
C SER A 206 -17.97 5.32 10.35
N THR A 207 -17.95 4.07 10.83
CA THR A 207 -16.88 3.54 11.68
C THR A 207 -15.49 3.72 11.03
N PHE A 208 -15.41 3.55 9.71
CA PHE A 208 -14.18 3.64 8.93
C PHE A 208 -14.41 4.52 7.68
N PRO A 209 -14.42 5.85 7.82
CA PRO A 209 -14.84 6.76 6.75
C PRO A 209 -13.92 6.72 5.53
N PRO A 210 -14.37 7.16 4.34
CA PRO A 210 -13.61 7.07 3.10
C PRO A 210 -12.19 7.64 3.17
N LYS A 211 -12.00 8.72 3.94
CA LYS A 211 -10.68 9.34 4.17
C LYS A 211 -9.62 8.38 4.70
N LEU A 212 -10.04 7.32 5.38
CA LEU A 212 -9.15 6.28 5.90
C LEU A 212 -8.66 5.35 4.78
N TRP A 213 -9.49 4.99 3.81
CA TRP A 213 -9.24 3.83 2.94
C TRP A 213 -9.26 4.13 1.44
N ALA A 214 -10.02 5.12 1.00
CA ALA A 214 -10.13 5.50 -0.39
C ALA A 214 -8.94 6.37 -0.82
N SER A 215 -8.38 6.07 -1.98
CA SER A 215 -7.40 6.95 -2.61
C SER A 215 -7.26 6.62 -4.09
N ASN A 216 -7.23 7.67 -4.89
CA ASN A 216 -6.99 7.65 -6.32
C ASN A 216 -5.52 7.43 -6.71
N SER A 217 -4.59 7.46 -5.74
CA SER A 217 -3.20 7.09 -5.96
C SER A 217 -3.02 5.58 -5.78
N ILE A 218 -2.61 4.91 -6.86
CA ILE A 218 -2.25 3.49 -6.83
C ILE A 218 -0.87 3.42 -6.15
N SER A 219 -0.84 3.32 -4.82
CA SER A 219 0.39 3.00 -4.09
C SER A 219 0.34 1.55 -3.57
N CYS A 220 1.41 0.80 -3.82
CA CYS A 220 1.63 -0.55 -3.27
C CYS A 220 1.68 -0.56 -1.73
N GLU A 221 1.77 0.63 -1.13
CA GLU A 221 1.88 0.93 0.29
C GLU A 221 0.63 0.53 1.09
N ARG A 222 -0.52 0.29 0.45
CA ARG A 222 -1.78 -0.12 1.11
C ARG A 222 -1.96 -1.63 1.26
N THR A 223 -0.87 -2.40 1.23
CA THR A 223 -0.89 -3.86 1.40
C THR A 223 -0.07 -4.30 2.61
N THR A 224 -0.63 -5.18 3.44
CA THR A 224 0.01 -5.78 4.62
C THR A 224 0.87 -7.00 4.28
N ASN A 225 1.24 -7.19 3.01
CA ASN A 225 1.96 -8.37 2.50
C ASN A 225 3.18 -8.75 3.36
N ALA A 226 3.91 -7.77 3.88
CA ALA A 226 5.06 -8.02 4.75
C ALA A 226 4.66 -8.55 6.14
N CYS A 227 3.57 -8.04 6.73
CA CYS A 227 3.03 -8.54 7.99
C CYS A 227 2.40 -9.92 7.79
N GLU A 228 1.70 -10.17 6.69
CA GLU A 228 1.12 -11.49 6.39
C GLU A 228 2.18 -12.54 6.06
N ALA A 229 3.24 -12.18 5.34
CA ALA A 229 4.39 -13.08 5.13
C ALA A 229 5.07 -13.42 6.46
N PHE A 230 5.20 -12.43 7.36
CA PHE A 230 5.65 -12.67 8.72
C PHE A 230 4.67 -13.58 9.47
N HIS A 231 3.37 -13.31 9.47
CA HIS A 231 2.36 -14.13 10.15
C HIS A 231 2.28 -15.55 9.61
N ALA A 232 2.39 -15.74 8.29
CA ALA A 232 2.40 -17.05 7.64
C ALA A 232 3.67 -17.83 7.98
N SER A 233 4.83 -17.18 7.94
CA SER A 233 6.08 -17.83 8.38
C SER A 233 6.05 -18.11 9.88
N PHE A 234 5.53 -17.19 10.69
CA PHE A 234 5.36 -17.35 12.12
C PHE A 234 4.44 -18.52 12.43
N SER A 235 3.26 -18.60 11.79
CA SER A 235 2.31 -19.70 11.99
C SER A 235 2.86 -21.06 11.55
N THR A 236 3.64 -21.13 10.45
CA THR A 236 4.29 -22.39 10.04
C THR A 236 5.33 -22.90 11.05
N ASN A 237 5.84 -22.04 11.92
CA ASN A 237 6.78 -22.43 12.97
C ASN A 237 6.10 -22.99 14.23
N PHE A 238 4.78 -22.90 14.34
CA PHE A 238 4.02 -23.45 15.47
C PHE A 238 3.16 -24.64 15.03
N TYR A 239 3.54 -25.84 15.48
CA TYR A 239 2.80 -27.09 15.23
C TYR A 239 1.61 -27.30 16.19
N SER A 240 1.37 -26.37 17.11
CA SER A 240 0.30 -26.43 18.11
C SER A 240 -0.48 -25.11 18.10
N PRO A 241 -1.82 -25.14 18.25
CA PRO A 241 -2.64 -23.93 18.39
C PRO A 241 -2.31 -23.13 19.68
N HIS A 242 -1.68 -23.78 20.67
CA HIS A 242 -1.29 -23.15 21.93
C HIS A 242 0.17 -23.51 22.29
N PRO A 243 1.16 -22.86 21.64
CA PRO A 243 2.57 -23.09 21.95
C PRO A 243 2.93 -22.46 23.31
N ASN A 244 3.84 -23.10 24.02
CA ASN A 244 4.36 -22.58 25.29
C ASN A 244 5.03 -21.20 25.07
N ILE A 245 4.80 -20.24 25.97
CA ILE A 245 5.32 -18.87 25.86
C ILE A 245 6.85 -18.79 25.70
N PHE A 246 7.61 -19.74 26.25
CA PHE A 246 9.06 -19.81 26.08
C PHE A 246 9.47 -20.32 24.69
N LEU A 247 8.70 -21.23 24.10
CA LEU A 247 8.87 -21.63 22.69
C LEU A 247 8.52 -20.47 21.76
N MET A 248 7.45 -19.74 22.08
CA MET A 248 7.02 -18.55 21.36
C MET A 248 8.12 -17.46 21.35
N ALA A 249 8.69 -17.13 22.51
CA ALA A 249 9.77 -16.15 22.62
C ALA A 249 11.05 -16.58 21.88
N LYS A 250 11.41 -17.86 21.94
CA LYS A 250 12.59 -18.40 21.25
C LYS A 250 12.44 -18.36 19.72
N GLN A 251 11.26 -18.66 19.20
CA GLN A 251 10.96 -18.59 17.76
C GLN A 251 10.81 -17.16 17.26
N SER A 252 10.24 -16.24 18.04
CA SER A 252 10.20 -14.81 17.68
C SER A 252 11.60 -14.23 17.45
N ASN A 253 12.56 -14.50 18.35
CA ASN A 253 13.95 -14.04 18.20
C ASN A 253 14.65 -14.63 16.96
N HIS A 254 14.38 -15.90 16.64
CA HIS A 254 14.90 -16.56 15.46
C HIS A 254 14.31 -15.97 14.16
N ILE A 255 13.00 -15.74 14.14
CA ILE A 255 12.27 -15.19 12.98
C ILE A 255 12.69 -13.73 12.73
N GLU A 256 12.88 -12.90 13.76
CA GLU A 256 13.44 -11.54 13.62
C GLU A 256 14.81 -11.53 12.92
N SER A 257 15.68 -12.51 13.20
CA SER A 257 16.99 -12.65 12.56
C SER A 257 16.92 -13.08 11.08
N VAL A 258 15.89 -13.85 10.70
CA VAL A 258 15.71 -14.40 9.34
C VAL A 258 15.03 -13.39 8.41
N PHE A 259 14.01 -12.68 8.90
CA PHE A 259 13.30 -11.64 8.15
C PHE A 259 14.09 -10.34 7.98
N GLY A 260 15.25 -10.22 8.64
CA GLY A 260 16.21 -9.15 8.39
C GLY A 260 16.72 -9.10 6.95
N ASN A 261 16.74 -10.24 6.22
CA ASN A 261 17.55 -10.40 5.01
C ASN A 261 16.86 -10.92 3.73
N GLN A 262 15.63 -11.44 3.72
CA GLN A 262 14.94 -11.81 2.46
C GLN A 262 13.41 -11.69 2.58
N GLN A 263 12.74 -11.16 1.54
CA GLN A 263 11.33 -11.45 1.29
C GLN A 263 11.15 -11.79 -0.19
N ILE A 264 11.00 -13.10 -0.43
CA ILE A 264 10.57 -13.69 -1.71
C ILE A 264 9.06 -13.56 -1.81
N VAL A 265 8.62 -13.03 -2.93
CA VAL A 265 7.24 -12.80 -3.36
C VAL A 265 6.53 -14.13 -3.59
N LYS A 266 5.35 -14.31 -2.98
CA LYS A 266 4.30 -15.20 -3.51
C LYS A 266 2.94 -14.52 -3.37
N PHE A 267 2.40 -14.07 -4.50
CA PHE A 267 1.02 -13.68 -4.64
C PHE A 267 0.13 -14.93 -4.61
N PRO A 268 -0.93 -14.99 -3.80
CA PRO A 268 -2.04 -15.89 -4.08
C PRO A 268 -2.83 -15.28 -5.24
N HIS A 269 -2.66 -15.87 -6.42
CA HIS A 269 -3.55 -15.64 -7.57
C HIS A 269 -5.00 -15.97 -7.16
N ARG A 270 -5.84 -14.95 -6.92
CA ARG A 270 -7.32 -15.05 -6.99
C ARG A 270 -8.07 -13.71 -6.81
N CYS A 271 -7.56 -12.63 -7.38
CA CYS A 271 -8.40 -11.46 -7.63
C CYS A 271 -8.12 -10.97 -9.05
N PRO A 272 -9.00 -11.24 -10.04
CA PRO A 272 -8.92 -10.59 -11.33
C PRO A 272 -8.91 -9.09 -11.11
N LEU A 273 -7.99 -8.42 -11.78
CA LEU A 273 -7.79 -6.98 -11.71
C LEU A 273 -9.11 -6.28 -12.10
N ALA A 274 -9.75 -5.60 -11.15
CA ALA A 274 -10.90 -4.72 -11.38
C ALA A 274 -10.51 -3.44 -12.17
N ILE A 275 -9.41 -3.48 -12.92
CA ILE A 275 -8.87 -2.36 -13.70
C ILE A 275 -9.73 -2.12 -14.95
N ASP A 276 -10.33 -3.18 -15.52
CA ASP A 276 -11.06 -3.09 -16.80
C ASP A 276 -12.53 -2.66 -16.69
N VAL A 277 -13.07 -2.48 -15.48
CA VAL A 277 -14.52 -2.21 -15.27
C VAL A 277 -14.80 -0.71 -14.99
N LEU A 278 -13.78 0.11 -14.68
CA LEU A 278 -13.96 1.53 -14.33
C LEU A 278 -13.73 2.52 -15.48
N THR A 279 -13.29 2.04 -16.65
CA THR A 279 -13.15 2.84 -17.87
C THR A 279 -14.43 3.56 -18.31
N PRO A 280 -15.65 3.00 -18.16
CA PRO A 280 -16.88 3.70 -18.55
C PRO A 280 -17.27 4.86 -17.62
N ILE A 281 -16.89 4.80 -16.33
CA ILE A 281 -17.27 5.82 -15.33
C ILE A 281 -16.34 7.04 -15.42
N LYS A 282 -15.03 6.82 -15.60
CA LYS A 282 -14.06 7.92 -15.77
C LYS A 282 -14.23 8.70 -17.08
N ASN A 283 -14.76 8.08 -18.13
CA ASN A 283 -14.92 8.70 -19.46
C ASN A 283 -16.24 9.47 -19.65
N ARG A 284 -17.05 9.63 -18.59
CA ARG A 284 -18.29 10.44 -18.62
C ARG A 284 -18.14 11.83 -17.98
N ARG A 285 -16.92 12.24 -17.62
CA ARG A 285 -16.58 13.61 -17.20
C ARG A 285 -15.61 14.24 -18.18
#